data_AF-A0A7C5GWZ7-F1
#
_entry.id   AF-A0A7C5GWZ7-F1
#
_cell.length_a   1.000
_cell.length_b   1.000
_cell.length_c   1.000
_cell.angle_alpha   90.00
_cell.angle_beta   90.00
_cell.angle_gamma   90.00
#
_symmetry.space_group_name_H-M   'P 1'
#
loop_
_entity.id
_entity.type
_entity.pdbx_description
1 polymer ?
#
loop_
_entity_poly.entity_id
_entity_poly.type
_entity_poly.pdbx_seq_one_letter_code
_entity_poly.pdbx_strand_id
1 'polypeptide(L)'
;MKRFIWMLFSLMALSYAQEFCVKEKEGAFVDDPYIKAYTIRAVQDALIEANNRIDCADKSSKTIILKITNFSSMPIGYSIYQRANNYILNLSIELDIGNKKYTYSQSSYYALPTGGEGDIPKRQAFEDAINRIKDNIVSDFIKK
;
A
#
# COMPACT_ATOMS: atom_id res chain seq x y z
N MET A 1 -42.88 25.97 -19.49
CA MET A 1 -42.23 24.80 -18.85
C MET A 1 -41.22 24.08 -19.77
N LYS A 2 -40.45 24.79 -20.62
CA LYS A 2 -39.41 24.17 -21.48
C LYS A 2 -37.98 24.61 -21.15
N ARG A 3 -37.82 25.67 -20.35
CA ARG A 3 -36.50 26.22 -19.99
C ARG A 3 -35.88 25.60 -18.74
N PHE A 4 -36.68 24.94 -17.90
CA PHE A 4 -36.21 24.34 -16.64
C PHE A 4 -35.52 22.98 -16.82
N ILE A 5 -35.77 22.29 -17.95
CA ILE A 5 -35.22 20.96 -18.21
C ILE A 5 -33.76 21.04 -18.69
N TRP A 6 -33.35 22.15 -19.33
CA TRP A 6 -31.99 22.33 -19.82
C TRP A 6 -30.96 22.64 -18.72
N MET A 7 -31.38 23.10 -17.53
CA MET A 7 -30.47 23.32 -16.39
C MET A 7 -30.07 22.02 -15.69
N LEU A 8 -30.89 20.96 -15.77
CA LEU A 8 -30.59 19.66 -15.15
C LEU A 8 -29.55 18.85 -15.93
N PHE A 9 -29.35 19.14 -17.22
CA PHE A 9 -28.41 18.40 -18.08
C PHE A 9 -26.96 18.89 -18.01
N SER A 10 -26.72 20.09 -17.46
CA SER A 10 -25.37 20.68 -17.31
C SER A 10 -24.63 20.25 -16.04
N LEU A 11 -25.29 19.50 -15.14
CA LEU A 11 -24.70 19.00 -13.89
C LEU A 11 -24.04 17.62 -14.02
N MET A 12 -24.07 17.01 -15.21
CA MET A 12 -23.11 15.96 -15.58
C MET A 12 -21.76 16.61 -15.93
N ALA A 13 -21.16 17.30 -14.98
CA ALA A 13 -19.71 17.49 -15.01
C ALA A 13 -19.11 16.09 -14.91
N LEU A 14 -18.60 15.59 -16.03
CA LEU A 14 -17.85 14.34 -16.12
C LEU A 14 -16.77 14.37 -15.04
N SER A 15 -17.02 13.69 -13.92
CA SER A 15 -15.99 13.39 -12.94
C SER A 15 -15.02 12.44 -13.61
N TYR A 16 -14.00 13.00 -14.26
CA TYR A 16 -12.88 12.22 -14.75
C TYR A 16 -12.14 11.68 -13.53
N ALA A 17 -12.53 10.48 -13.10
CA ALA A 17 -11.72 9.68 -12.19
C ALA A 17 -10.42 9.36 -12.92
N GLN A 18 -9.29 9.66 -12.29
CA GLN A 18 -8.00 9.31 -12.87
C GLN A 18 -7.85 7.79 -12.75
N GLU A 19 -7.58 7.13 -13.88
CA GLU A 19 -7.39 5.69 -13.94
C GLU A 19 -5.91 5.36 -13.74
N PHE A 20 -5.63 4.46 -12.80
CA PHE A 20 -4.30 4.01 -12.46
C PHE A 20 -4.14 2.51 -12.68
N CYS A 21 -2.93 2.09 -13.06
CA CYS A 21 -2.54 0.69 -13.05
C CYS A 21 -1.32 0.49 -12.16
N VAL A 22 -1.46 -0.28 -11.08
CA VAL A 22 -0.35 -0.63 -10.20
C VAL A 22 0.42 -1.80 -10.79
N LYS A 23 1.68 -1.57 -11.13
CA LYS A 23 2.61 -2.61 -11.60
C LYS A 23 3.75 -2.72 -10.62
N GLU A 24 4.20 -3.94 -10.40
CA GLU A 24 5.44 -4.16 -9.68
C GLU A 24 6.66 -3.78 -10.53
N LYS A 25 7.70 -3.31 -9.87
CA LYS A 25 9.03 -3.33 -10.47
C LYS A 25 9.61 -4.74 -10.36
N GLU A 26 9.98 -5.31 -11.50
CA GLU A 26 10.63 -6.62 -11.57
C GLU A 26 11.87 -6.67 -10.65
N GLY A 27 11.99 -7.74 -9.87
CA GLY A 27 13.09 -7.94 -8.90
C GLY A 27 13.09 -7.00 -7.68
N ALA A 28 12.01 -6.22 -7.47
CA ALA A 28 11.94 -5.21 -6.40
C ALA A 28 11.02 -5.61 -5.23
N PHE A 29 10.65 -6.89 -5.16
CA PHE A 29 9.86 -7.49 -4.09
C PHE A 29 10.69 -8.54 -3.35
N VAL A 30 10.35 -8.73 -2.07
CA VAL A 30 10.86 -9.84 -1.27
C VAL A 30 10.37 -11.15 -1.88
N ASP A 31 11.15 -12.23 -1.80
CA ASP A 31 10.83 -13.57 -2.33
C ASP A 31 9.60 -14.24 -1.68
N ASP A 32 8.86 -13.53 -0.82
CA ASP A 32 7.64 -14.00 -0.18
C ASP A 32 6.40 -13.59 -1.01
N PRO A 33 5.68 -14.55 -1.63
CA PRO A 33 4.49 -14.27 -2.43
C PRO A 33 3.35 -13.61 -1.65
N TYR A 34 3.25 -13.89 -0.34
CA TYR A 34 2.21 -13.32 0.51
C TYR A 34 2.42 -11.81 0.68
N ILE A 35 3.64 -11.42 1.07
CA ILE A 35 4.02 -10.02 1.26
C ILE A 35 3.78 -9.24 -0.03
N LYS A 36 4.20 -9.80 -1.16
CA LYS A 36 3.99 -9.19 -2.48
C LYS A 36 2.51 -8.98 -2.78
N ALA A 37 1.69 -10.03 -2.73
CA ALA A 37 0.27 -9.95 -3.07
C ALA A 37 -0.48 -8.97 -2.15
N TYR A 38 -0.20 -9.03 -0.85
CA TYR A 38 -0.83 -8.16 0.13
C TYR A 38 -0.42 -6.69 -0.05
N THR A 39 0.86 -6.41 -0.32
CA THR A 39 1.32 -5.03 -0.57
C THR A 39 0.66 -4.42 -1.80
N ILE A 40 0.58 -5.17 -2.91
CA ILE A 40 -0.09 -4.72 -4.13
C ILE A 40 -1.55 -4.41 -3.85
N ARG A 41 -2.25 -5.32 -3.16
CA ARG A 41 -3.66 -5.16 -2.80
C ARG A 41 -3.87 -3.94 -1.90
N ALA A 42 -3.04 -3.75 -0.88
CA ALA A 42 -3.15 -2.59 0.01
C ALA A 42 -3.00 -1.27 -0.76
N VAL A 43 -2.05 -1.16 -1.69
CA VAL A 43 -1.89 0.04 -2.53
C VAL A 43 -3.11 0.23 -3.44
N GLN A 44 -3.65 -0.84 -4.03
CA GLN A 44 -4.85 -0.77 -4.85
C GLN A 44 -6.06 -0.30 -4.02
N ASP A 45 -6.29 -0.90 -2.87
CA ASP A 45 -7.38 -0.53 -1.96
C ASP A 45 -7.25 0.93 -1.52
N ALA A 46 -6.03 1.42 -1.24
CA ALA A 46 -5.78 2.83 -0.92
C ALA A 46 -6.20 3.78 -2.05
N LEU A 47 -5.85 3.44 -3.30
CA LEU A 47 -6.20 4.27 -4.46
C LEU A 47 -7.71 4.31 -4.68
N ILE A 48 -8.38 3.16 -4.53
CA ILE A 48 -9.84 3.05 -4.63
C ILE A 48 -10.52 3.88 -3.54
N GLU A 49 -10.05 3.75 -2.28
CA GLU A 49 -10.55 4.51 -1.14
C GLU A 49 -10.35 6.03 -1.32
N ALA A 50 -9.28 6.43 -1.99
CA ALA A 50 -9.02 7.80 -2.41
C ALA A 50 -9.85 8.28 -3.63
N ASN A 51 -10.91 7.55 -4.02
CA ASN A 51 -11.78 7.82 -5.19
C ASN A 51 -11.05 7.80 -6.55
N ASN A 52 -9.97 7.04 -6.67
CA ASN A 52 -9.33 6.78 -7.95
C ASN A 52 -9.84 5.46 -8.54
N ARG A 53 -9.77 5.34 -9.87
CA ARG A 53 -10.14 4.09 -10.57
C ARG A 53 -8.89 3.28 -10.85
N ILE A 54 -9.03 1.95 -10.80
CA ILE A 54 -7.97 1.02 -11.16
C ILE A 54 -8.39 0.26 -12.39
N ASP A 55 -7.68 0.48 -13.49
CA ASP A 55 -7.82 -0.28 -14.73
C ASP A 55 -6.41 -0.54 -15.28
N CYS A 56 -6.09 -1.81 -15.49
CA CYS A 56 -4.83 -2.24 -16.09
C CYS A 56 -4.99 -2.77 -17.52
N ALA A 57 -6.22 -2.87 -18.02
CA ALA A 57 -6.53 -3.25 -19.39
C ALA A 57 -6.49 -2.04 -20.33
N ASP A 58 -6.84 -0.84 -19.85
CA ASP A 58 -6.73 0.40 -20.63
C ASP A 58 -5.26 0.86 -20.77
N LYS A 59 -4.88 1.18 -22.01
CA LYS A 59 -3.58 1.78 -22.35
C LYS A 59 -3.47 3.24 -21.91
N SER A 60 -4.60 3.92 -21.65
CA SER A 60 -4.63 5.31 -21.21
C SER A 60 -4.35 5.47 -19.70
N SER A 61 -4.41 4.37 -18.95
CA SER A 61 -4.22 4.37 -17.49
C SER A 61 -2.81 4.75 -17.06
N LYS A 62 -2.71 5.58 -16.03
CA LYS A 62 -1.43 6.03 -15.50
C LYS A 62 -0.77 4.88 -14.73
N THR A 63 0.40 4.46 -15.17
CA THR A 63 1.14 3.39 -14.48
C THR A 63 1.77 3.90 -13.19
N ILE A 64 1.54 3.18 -12.10
CA ILE A 64 2.23 3.32 -10.81
C ILE A 64 3.20 2.15 -10.69
N ILE A 65 4.49 2.44 -10.58
CA ILE A 65 5.50 1.41 -10.32
C ILE A 65 5.71 1.30 -8.82
N LEU A 66 5.31 0.15 -8.25
CA LEU A 66 5.46 -0.17 -6.84
C LEU A 66 6.76 -0.95 -6.60
N LYS A 67 7.49 -0.56 -5.55
CA LYS A 67 8.69 -1.23 -5.05
C LYS A 67 8.68 -1.31 -3.53
N ILE A 68 9.10 -2.45 -2.98
CA ILE A 68 9.48 -2.53 -1.55
C ILE A 68 10.96 -2.11 -1.46
N THR A 69 11.24 -1.03 -0.73
CA THR A 69 12.60 -0.49 -0.58
C THR A 69 13.27 -0.95 0.71
N ASN A 70 12.49 -1.35 1.72
CA ASN A 70 13.00 -1.94 2.95
C ASN A 70 11.99 -2.95 3.49
N PHE A 71 12.47 -4.13 3.85
CA PHE A 71 11.72 -5.12 4.61
C PHE A 71 12.69 -5.86 5.54
N SER A 72 12.81 -5.37 6.77
CA SER A 72 13.83 -5.87 7.70
C SER A 72 13.27 -5.98 9.12
N SER A 73 13.81 -6.92 9.90
CA SER A 73 13.48 -7.08 11.32
C SER A 73 14.70 -6.76 12.17
N MET A 74 14.56 -5.81 13.08
CA MET A 74 15.59 -5.43 14.05
C MET A 74 15.25 -6.04 15.42
N PRO A 75 16.15 -6.83 16.03
CA PRO A 75 15.94 -7.35 17.38
C PRO A 75 16.03 -6.20 18.41
N ILE A 76 15.07 -6.15 19.34
CA ILE A 76 15.00 -5.14 20.40
C ILE A 76 14.94 -5.73 21.81
N GLY A 77 14.77 -7.04 21.93
CA GLY A 77 14.70 -7.71 23.21
C GLY A 77 15.10 -9.18 23.10
N TYR A 78 15.66 -9.67 24.20
CA TYR A 78 16.17 -11.03 24.33
C TYR A 78 15.44 -11.73 25.47
N SER A 79 15.20 -13.03 25.28
CA SER A 79 14.73 -13.93 26.33
C SER A 79 15.78 -14.15 27.41
N ILE A 80 15.38 -14.78 28.52
CA ILE A 80 16.29 -15.22 29.59
C ILE A 80 17.42 -16.14 29.09
N TYR A 81 17.22 -16.79 27.93
CA TYR A 81 18.20 -17.66 27.27
C TYR A 81 19.07 -16.92 26.25
N GLN A 82 19.09 -15.57 26.29
CA GLN A 82 19.84 -14.71 25.35
C GLN A 82 19.49 -14.90 23.87
N ARG A 83 18.29 -15.41 23.58
CA ARG A 83 17.76 -15.49 22.20
C ARG A 83 16.88 -14.28 21.93
N ALA A 84 17.09 -13.61 20.80
CA ALA A 84 16.21 -12.55 20.35
C ALA A 84 14.78 -13.09 20.23
N ASN A 85 13.82 -12.40 20.84
CA ASN A 85 12.42 -12.80 20.90
C ASN A 85 11.46 -11.62 20.73
N ASN A 86 11.99 -10.41 20.57
CA ASN A 86 11.24 -9.18 20.38
C ASN A 86 11.88 -8.41 19.24
N TYR A 87 11.07 -7.95 18.29
CA TYR A 87 11.54 -7.35 17.06
C TYR A 87 10.72 -6.12 16.67
N ILE A 88 11.38 -5.19 15.97
CA ILE A 88 10.72 -4.16 15.18
C ILE A 88 10.85 -4.57 13.72
N LEU A 89 9.72 -4.77 13.04
CA LEU A 89 9.64 -4.88 11.60
C LEU A 89 9.64 -3.48 11.00
N ASN A 90 10.56 -3.21 10.07
CA ASN A 90 10.61 -1.99 9.29
C ASN A 90 10.16 -2.31 7.86
N LEU A 91 9.18 -1.55 7.37
CA LEU A 91 8.63 -1.64 6.02
C LEU A 91 8.72 -0.28 5.35
N SER A 92 9.33 -0.23 4.17
CA SER A 92 9.32 0.94 3.31
C SER A 92 8.92 0.54 1.90
N ILE A 93 8.06 1.34 1.29
CA ILE A 93 7.65 1.19 -0.12
C ILE A 93 7.84 2.50 -0.88
N GLU A 94 8.03 2.40 -2.19
CA GLU A 94 8.12 3.50 -3.13
C GLU A 94 7.06 3.31 -4.22
N LEU A 95 6.31 4.38 -4.51
CA LEU A 95 5.40 4.50 -5.65
C LEU A 95 5.97 5.52 -6.63
N ASP A 96 6.32 5.07 -7.83
CA ASP A 96 6.76 5.94 -8.93
C ASP A 96 5.59 6.20 -9.89
N ILE A 97 5.25 7.47 -10.08
CA ILE A 97 4.09 7.93 -10.86
C ILE A 97 4.53 9.02 -11.83
N GLY A 98 5.01 8.60 -13.01
CA GLY A 98 5.57 9.50 -14.01
C GLY A 98 6.91 10.08 -13.55
N ASN A 99 6.93 11.35 -13.13
CA ASN A 99 8.13 12.03 -12.62
C ASN A 99 8.09 12.26 -11.10
N LYS A 100 7.07 11.73 -10.41
CA LYS A 100 6.89 11.88 -8.97
C LYS A 100 7.15 10.56 -8.27
N LYS A 101 7.89 10.63 -7.16
CA LYS A 101 8.13 9.50 -6.27
C LYS A 101 7.50 9.78 -4.91
N TYR A 102 6.76 8.81 -4.42
CA TYR A 102 6.18 8.81 -3.09
C TYR A 102 6.81 7.68 -2.29
N THR A 103 7.39 8.01 -1.14
CA THR A 103 8.03 7.05 -0.26
C THR A 103 7.28 6.99 1.05
N TYR A 104 6.85 5.79 1.42
CA TYR A 104 6.15 5.53 2.67
C TYR A 104 6.99 4.59 3.52
N SER A 105 7.06 4.86 4.82
CA SER A 105 7.78 4.00 5.76
C SER A 105 6.99 3.87 7.05
N GLN A 106 6.87 2.66 7.53
CA GLN A 106 6.22 2.33 8.79
C GLN A 106 6.99 1.22 9.49
N SER A 107 6.87 1.19 10.81
CA SER A 107 7.38 0.09 11.61
C SER A 107 6.29 -0.49 12.50
N SER A 108 6.48 -1.74 12.90
CA SER A 108 5.55 -2.48 13.75
C SER A 108 6.34 -3.43 14.66
N TYR A 109 5.84 -3.60 15.88
CA TYR A 109 6.44 -4.50 16.84
C TYR A 109 5.84 -5.91 16.70
N TYR A 110 6.67 -6.93 16.90
CA TYR A 110 6.20 -8.29 17.14
C TYR A 110 7.11 -9.03 18.12
N ALA A 111 6.53 -10.01 18.81
CA ALA A 111 7.24 -10.96 19.65
C ALA A 111 7.24 -12.35 18.99
N LEU A 112 8.30 -13.11 19.20
CA LEU A 112 8.42 -14.54 18.91
C LEU A 112 8.75 -15.27 20.22
N PRO A 113 7.78 -15.43 21.14
CA PRO A 113 8.03 -16.02 22.44
C PRO A 113 8.36 -17.51 22.35
N THR A 114 7.83 -18.20 21.33
CA THR A 114 8.08 -19.61 21.05
C THR A 114 8.24 -19.85 19.55
N GLY A 115 8.91 -20.94 19.17
CA GLY A 115 8.99 -21.35 17.75
C GLY A 115 7.71 -21.97 17.19
N GLY A 116 6.71 -22.25 18.03
CA GLY A 116 5.46 -22.92 17.63
C GLY A 116 4.54 -22.06 16.78
N GLU A 117 4.69 -20.74 16.84
CA GLU A 117 3.87 -19.78 16.07
C GLU A 117 4.46 -19.47 14.68
N GLY A 118 5.67 -19.96 14.40
CA GLY A 118 6.37 -19.71 13.13
C GLY A 118 6.43 -18.21 12.79
N ASP A 119 6.04 -17.87 11.56
CA ASP A 119 6.05 -16.50 11.05
C ASP A 119 4.73 -15.73 11.29
N ILE A 120 3.76 -16.30 12.03
CA ILE A 120 2.44 -15.67 12.23
C ILE A 120 2.57 -14.26 12.86
N PRO A 121 3.32 -14.06 13.97
CA PRO A 121 3.45 -12.73 14.57
C PRO A 121 4.13 -11.72 13.63
N LYS A 122 5.10 -12.19 12.83
CA LYS A 122 5.77 -11.35 11.83
C LYS A 122 4.82 -10.92 10.72
N ARG A 123 3.91 -11.80 10.27
CA ARG A 123 2.88 -11.48 9.28
C ARG A 123 1.88 -10.46 9.80
N GLN A 124 1.43 -10.61 11.05
CA GLN A 124 0.56 -9.63 11.71
C GLN A 124 1.23 -8.25 11.79
N ALA A 125 2.49 -8.19 12.22
CA ALA A 125 3.24 -6.95 12.21
C ALA A 125 3.39 -6.35 10.80
N PHE A 126 3.61 -7.17 9.77
CA PHE A 126 3.63 -6.69 8.39
C PHE A 126 2.29 -6.06 7.99
N GLU A 127 1.17 -6.73 8.27
CA GLU A 127 -0.18 -6.24 7.99
C GLU A 127 -0.46 -4.90 8.71
N ASP A 128 -0.06 -4.77 9.97
CA ASP A 128 -0.17 -3.52 10.72
C ASP A 128 0.62 -2.38 10.08
N ALA A 129 1.86 -2.64 9.66
CA ALA A 129 2.71 -1.64 9.03
C ALA A 129 2.16 -1.21 7.67
N ILE A 130 1.75 -2.16 6.82
CA ILE A 130 1.22 -1.84 5.48
C ILE A 130 -0.16 -1.18 5.55
N ASN A 131 -1.00 -1.51 6.53
CA ASN A 131 -2.28 -0.83 6.74
C ASN A 131 -2.06 0.64 7.14
N ARG A 132 -1.07 0.94 7.99
CA ARG A 132 -0.67 2.34 8.25
C ARG A 132 -0.13 3.04 7.01
N ILE A 133 0.62 2.35 6.15
CA ILE A 133 1.07 2.90 4.86
C ILE A 133 -0.14 3.19 3.95
N LYS A 134 -1.11 2.26 3.88
CA LYS A 134 -2.37 2.41 3.13
C LYS A 134 -3.06 3.73 3.50
N ASP A 135 -3.25 3.99 4.79
CA ASP A 135 -3.92 5.20 5.27
C ASP A 135 -3.17 6.49 4.85
N ASN A 136 -1.84 6.46 4.85
CA ASN A 136 -1.02 7.58 4.35
C ASN A 136 -1.19 7.78 2.83
N ILE A 137 -1.22 6.69 2.06
CA ILE A 137 -1.51 6.77 0.61
C ILE A 137 -2.89 7.35 0.38
N VAL A 138 -3.91 6.90 1.12
CA VAL A 138 -5.27 7.47 1.03
C VAL A 138 -5.22 8.98 1.27
N SER A 139 -4.57 9.43 2.34
CA SER A 139 -4.44 10.86 2.65
C SER A 139 -3.74 11.67 1.54
N ASP A 140 -2.72 11.12 0.89
CA ASP A 140 -1.98 11.81 -0.18
C ASP A 140 -2.75 11.87 -1.51
N PHE A 141 -3.63 10.88 -1.76
CA PHE A 141 -4.35 10.73 -3.02
C PHE A 141 -5.82 11.14 -2.95
N ILE A 142 -6.36 11.41 -1.76
CA ILE A 142 -7.65 12.07 -1.61
C ILE A 142 -7.57 13.41 -2.35
N LYS A 143 -8.35 13.54 -3.43
CA LYS A 143 -8.48 14.79 -4.19
C LYS A 143 -8.94 15.89 -3.24
N LYS A 144 -8.13 16.95 -3.08
CA LYS A 144 -8.62 18.27 -2.65
C LYS A 144 -9.41 18.93 -3.78
#